data_AF-A0A2K3JKM9-F1
#
_entry.id   AF-A0A2K3JKM9-F1
#
_cell.length_a   1.000
_cell.length_b   1.000
_cell.length_c   1.000
_cell.angle_alpha   90.00
_cell.angle_beta   90.00
_cell.angle_gamma   90.00
#
_symmetry.space_group_name_H-M   'P 1'
#
loop_
_entity.id
_entity.type
_entity.pdbx_description
1 polymer ?
#
loop_
_entity_poly.entity_id
_entity_poly.type
_entity_poly.pdbx_seq_one_letter_code
_entity_poly.pdbx_strand_id
1 'polypeptide(L)'
;RAPIGQGYGLTETFAGAAFSEADDYSVGRVGPPLPCGYIKLVSWEEGGYLSSDKPMPRGEVVVGGFSVTAGYFKNEDKTNEVFRVDEKGLRWFYTGDIGRFHPDGCLEIIDRKKDIVKLQHGEYISLGKVTQTIPCRSEIMVKY
;
A
#
# COMPACT_ATOMS: atom_id res chain seq x y z
N ARG A 1 -28.02 11.96 0.63
CA ARG A 1 -26.66 11.78 0.09
C ARG A 1 -26.04 10.62 0.85
N ALA A 2 -25.52 9.61 0.16
CA ALA A 2 -24.75 8.54 0.81
C ALA A 2 -23.28 8.96 0.83
N PRO A 3 -22.60 8.95 1.98
CA PRO A 3 -21.16 9.23 2.05
C PRO A 3 -20.41 8.09 1.35
N ILE A 4 -19.36 8.44 0.61
CA ILE A 4 -18.46 7.49 -0.06
C ILE A 4 -17.12 7.61 0.65
N GLY A 5 -16.64 6.51 1.21
CA GLY A 5 -15.32 6.43 1.84
C GLY A 5 -14.44 5.45 1.08
N GLN A 6 -13.13 5.72 1.09
CA GLN A 6 -12.13 4.81 0.54
C GLN A 6 -11.49 4.02 1.67
N GLY A 7 -11.35 2.71 1.50
CA GLY A 7 -10.65 1.85 2.45
C GLY A 7 -9.51 1.13 1.74
N TYR A 8 -8.41 0.94 2.46
CA TYR A 8 -7.31 0.09 2.02
C TYR A 8 -7.09 -1.03 3.02
N GLY A 9 -7.01 -2.25 2.53
CA GLY A 9 -6.66 -3.42 3.31
C GLY A 9 -6.41 -4.62 2.41
N LEU A 10 -5.69 -5.59 2.96
CA LEU A 10 -5.43 -6.87 2.32
C LEU A 10 -6.14 -7.98 3.07
N THR A 11 -6.31 -9.13 2.42
CA THR A 11 -6.85 -10.35 3.07
C THR A 11 -6.01 -10.77 4.28
N GLU A 12 -4.72 -10.48 4.24
CA GLU A 12 -3.72 -10.80 5.25
C GLU A 12 -3.76 -9.83 6.45
N THR A 13 -4.46 -8.70 6.33
CA THR A 13 -4.56 -7.65 7.36
C THR A 13 -6.00 -7.44 7.85
N PHE A 14 -6.83 -8.49 7.79
CA PHE A 14 -8.25 -8.43 8.21
C PHE A 14 -9.07 -7.38 7.45
N ALA A 15 -8.98 -7.39 6.11
CA ALA A 15 -9.78 -6.62 5.15
C ALA A 15 -9.62 -5.08 5.17
N GLY A 16 -9.22 -4.48 6.29
CA GLY A 16 -9.05 -3.04 6.42
C GLY A 16 -7.85 -2.68 7.30
N ALA A 17 -6.88 -1.98 6.72
CA ALA A 17 -5.73 -1.41 7.41
C ALA A 17 -5.88 0.11 7.61
N ALA A 18 -6.49 0.81 6.66
CA ALA A 18 -6.77 2.24 6.71
C ALA A 18 -8.16 2.54 6.12
N PHE A 19 -8.88 3.51 6.69
CA PHE A 19 -10.18 3.95 6.19
C PHE A 19 -10.26 5.48 6.20
N SER A 20 -10.72 6.06 5.10
CA SER A 20 -11.07 7.47 5.01
C SER A 20 -12.32 7.74 5.86
N GLU A 21 -12.34 8.88 6.54
CA GLU A 21 -13.51 9.32 7.29
C GLU A 21 -14.67 9.66 6.35
N ALA A 22 -15.90 9.53 6.83
CA ALA A 22 -17.10 9.74 6.01
C ALA A 22 -17.27 11.18 5.48
N ASP A 23 -16.57 12.14 6.09
CA ASP A 23 -16.55 13.56 5.70
C ASP A 23 -15.30 13.92 4.86
N ASP A 24 -14.34 13.00 4.69
CA ASP A 24 -13.14 13.22 3.89
C ASP A 24 -13.42 12.90 2.42
N TYR A 25 -13.63 13.95 1.63
CA TYR A 25 -13.81 13.87 0.18
C TYR A 25 -12.50 13.92 -0.61
N SER A 26 -11.34 13.83 0.06
CA SER A 26 -10.03 13.85 -0.61
C SER A 26 -9.86 12.63 -1.51
N VAL A 27 -9.51 12.88 -2.77
CA VAL A 27 -9.28 11.81 -3.75
C VAL A 27 -7.85 11.29 -3.65
N GLY A 28 -7.69 9.96 -3.73
CA GLY A 28 -6.39 9.28 -3.78
C GLY A 28 -5.83 8.90 -2.41
N ARG A 29 -6.46 9.31 -1.31
CA ARG A 29 -6.05 8.95 0.06
C ARG A 29 -6.94 7.84 0.59
N VAL A 30 -6.36 6.98 1.43
CA VAL A 30 -7.07 5.85 2.04
C VAL A 30 -7.39 6.09 3.53
N GLY A 31 -7.04 7.28 4.04
CA GLY A 31 -7.30 7.71 5.41
C GLY A 31 -6.25 7.25 6.42
N PRO A 32 -6.47 7.55 7.72
CA PRO A 32 -5.57 7.16 8.79
C PRO A 32 -5.59 5.64 9.05
N PRO A 33 -4.53 5.10 9.67
CA PRO A 33 -4.50 3.71 10.11
C PRO A 33 -5.61 3.43 11.13
N LEU A 34 -6.19 2.23 11.07
CA LEU A 34 -7.15 1.79 12.08
C LEU A 34 -6.51 1.60 13.45
N PRO A 35 -7.22 1.88 14.55
CA PRO A 35 -6.69 1.75 15.90
C PRO A 35 -6.33 0.31 16.30
N CYS A 36 -6.84 -0.70 15.59
CA CYS A 36 -6.53 -2.11 15.84
C CYS A 36 -5.22 -2.58 15.19
N GLY A 37 -4.58 -1.75 14.36
CA GLY A 37 -3.35 -2.09 13.65
C GLY A 37 -2.33 -0.97 13.73
N TYR A 38 -1.08 -1.33 13.47
CA TYR A 38 0.03 -0.40 13.30
C TYR A 38 0.40 -0.37 11.83
N ILE A 39 0.68 0.81 11.29
CA ILE A 39 1.25 0.95 9.94
C ILE A 39 2.58 1.67 10.07
N LYS A 40 3.61 1.14 9.41
CA LYS A 40 4.93 1.78 9.29
C LYS A 40 5.37 1.86 7.84
N LEU A 41 6.18 2.86 7.51
CA LEU A 41 6.87 2.94 6.22
C LEU A 41 8.28 2.41 6.36
N VAL A 42 8.65 1.45 5.51
CA VAL A 42 10.02 0.91 5.41
C VAL A 42 10.66 1.43 4.12
N SER A 43 11.87 1.96 4.22
CA SER A 43 12.62 2.43 3.06
C SER A 43 12.86 1.30 2.06
N TRP A 44 12.69 1.60 0.79
CA TRP A 44 13.01 0.71 -0.31
C TRP A 44 13.97 1.43 -1.27
N GLU A 45 15.27 1.22 -1.03
CA GLU A 45 16.36 1.90 -1.72
C GLU A 45 16.40 1.56 -3.23
N GLU A 46 16.08 0.31 -3.60
CA GLU A 46 16.06 -0.10 -5.01
C GLU A 46 15.05 0.68 -5.86
N GLY A 47 13.94 1.14 -5.26
CA GLY A 47 12.93 1.97 -5.91
C GLY A 47 13.13 3.47 -5.67
N GLY A 48 14.15 3.87 -4.90
CA GLY A 48 14.38 5.27 -4.52
C GLY A 48 13.34 5.86 -3.55
N TYR A 49 12.66 5.02 -2.77
CA TYR A 49 11.67 5.45 -1.78
C TYR A 49 12.25 5.38 -0.37
N LEU A 50 12.41 6.53 0.30
CA LEU A 50 13.01 6.61 1.62
C LEU A 50 12.00 7.10 2.66
N SER A 51 11.91 6.40 3.79
CA SER A 51 11.04 6.81 4.90
C SER A 51 11.48 8.12 5.55
N SER A 52 12.70 8.59 5.24
CA SER A 52 13.25 9.88 5.64
C SER A 52 12.92 11.02 4.67
N ASP A 53 12.22 10.76 3.56
CA ASP A 53 11.82 11.78 2.60
C ASP A 53 10.98 12.88 3.26
N LYS A 54 11.24 14.14 2.88
CA LYS A 54 10.49 15.32 3.33
C LYS A 54 9.91 16.06 2.12
N PRO A 55 8.71 16.65 2.21
CA PRO A 55 7.85 16.80 3.40
C PRO A 55 6.96 15.57 3.70
N MET A 56 6.81 14.64 2.77
CA MET A 56 6.00 13.44 2.92
C MET A 56 6.91 12.21 2.88
N PRO A 57 7.05 11.45 3.98
CA PRO A 57 7.86 10.23 3.98
C PRO A 57 7.22 9.19 3.08
N ARG A 58 8.04 8.48 2.29
CA ARG A 58 7.60 7.48 1.32
C ARG A 58 8.26 6.15 1.61
N GLY A 59 7.57 5.05 1.40
CA GLY A 59 8.18 3.75 1.60
C GLY A 59 7.20 2.62 1.39
N GLU A 60 7.70 1.41 1.57
CA GLU A 60 6.86 0.23 1.66
C GLU A 60 5.95 0.31 2.88
N VAL A 61 4.66 0.12 2.66
CA VAL A 61 3.67 0.02 3.71
C VAL A 61 3.82 -1.34 4.37
N VAL A 62 4.05 -1.33 5.68
CA VAL A 62 4.14 -2.54 6.49
C VAL A 62 3.10 -2.44 7.59
N VAL A 63 2.22 -3.45 7.65
CA VAL A 63 1.11 -3.48 8.60
C VAL A 63 1.44 -4.45 9.72
N GLY A 64 1.30 -4.03 10.97
CA GLY A 64 1.53 -4.85 12.15
C GLY A 64 0.36 -4.83 13.11
N GLY A 65 0.37 -5.74 14.07
CA GLY A 65 -0.66 -5.82 15.11
C GLY A 65 -1.45 -7.12 15.09
N PHE A 66 -2.50 -7.17 15.92
CA PHE A 66 -3.32 -8.37 16.09
C PHE A 66 -4.21 -8.69 14.88
N SER A 67 -4.41 -7.71 14.00
CA SER A 67 -5.16 -7.87 12.74
C SER A 67 -4.38 -8.60 11.64
N VAL A 68 -3.09 -8.93 11.87
CA VAL A 68 -2.26 -9.65 10.90
C VAL A 68 -2.48 -11.15 11.00
N THR A 69 -2.70 -11.82 9.87
CA THR A 69 -2.94 -13.27 9.82
C THR A 69 -1.76 -14.11 10.36
N ALA A 70 -2.07 -15.34 10.75
CA ALA A 70 -1.10 -16.32 11.21
C ALA A 70 -0.13 -16.77 10.09
N GLY A 71 -0.50 -16.58 8.83
CA GLY A 71 0.32 -16.92 7.67
C GLY A 71 -0.49 -17.56 6.55
N TYR A 72 0.21 -18.03 5.53
CA TYR A 72 -0.40 -18.79 4.44
C TYR A 72 -0.50 -20.27 4.80
N PHE A 73 -1.68 -20.86 4.58
CA PHE A 73 -1.92 -22.26 4.86
C PHE A 73 -0.98 -23.16 4.03
N LYS A 74 -0.18 -23.99 4.72
CA LYS A 74 0.82 -24.93 4.15
C LYS A 74 1.94 -24.28 3.32
N ASN A 75 2.26 -23.01 3.56
CA ASN A 75 3.35 -22.35 2.86
C ASN A 75 4.20 -21.52 3.83
N GLU A 76 4.96 -22.22 4.66
CA GLU A 76 5.76 -21.63 5.74
C GLU A 76 6.92 -20.79 5.19
N ASP A 77 7.55 -21.20 4.10
CA ASP A 77 8.62 -20.42 3.43
C ASP A 77 8.13 -19.03 3.01
N LYS A 78 7.00 -18.96 2.31
CA LYS A 78 6.39 -17.68 1.91
C LYS A 78 5.90 -16.88 3.12
N THR A 79 5.45 -17.57 4.16
CA THR A 79 5.01 -16.92 5.39
C THR A 79 6.19 -16.24 6.08
N ASN A 80 7.33 -16.91 6.21
CA ASN A 80 8.50 -16.32 6.88
C ASN A 80 9.17 -15.21 6.05
N GLU A 81 8.99 -15.21 4.73
CA GLU A 81 9.51 -14.14 3.86
C GLU A 81 8.75 -12.82 4.05
N VAL A 82 7.41 -12.89 4.12
CA VAL A 82 6.53 -11.70 4.15
C VAL A 82 6.06 -11.30 5.55
N PHE A 83 6.03 -12.24 6.50
CA PHE A 83 5.69 -11.99 7.90
C PHE A 83 6.96 -12.01 8.75
N ARG A 84 7.26 -10.89 9.40
CA ARG A 84 8.39 -10.78 10.33
C ARG A 84 7.89 -10.47 11.73
N VAL A 85 8.47 -11.13 12.73
CA VAL A 85 8.16 -10.87 14.13
C VAL A 85 9.27 -9.98 14.69
N ASP A 86 8.88 -8.87 15.31
CA ASP A 86 9.80 -7.94 15.97
C ASP A 86 10.21 -8.44 17.35
N GLU A 87 11.24 -7.85 17.95
CA GLU A 87 11.76 -8.24 19.28
C GLU A 87 10.68 -8.16 20.38
N LYS A 88 9.66 -7.32 20.18
CA LYS A 88 8.50 -7.19 21.07
C LYS A 88 7.41 -8.26 20.86
N GLY A 89 7.64 -9.23 19.98
CA GLY A 89 6.66 -10.26 19.61
C GLY A 89 5.55 -9.78 18.67
N LEU A 90 5.62 -8.53 18.18
CA LEU A 90 4.63 -8.00 17.25
C LEU A 90 4.91 -8.50 15.83
N ARG A 91 3.89 -9.05 15.17
CA ARG A 91 4.00 -9.51 13.79
C ARG A 91 3.76 -8.36 12.82
N TRP A 92 4.62 -8.27 11.81
CA TRP A 92 4.61 -7.30 10.73
C TRP A 92 4.48 -8.00 9.40
N PHE A 93 3.53 -7.57 8.59
CA PHE A 93 3.28 -8.03 7.23
C PHE A 93 3.76 -6.98 6.23
N TYR A 94 4.68 -7.39 5.36
CA TYR A 94 5.21 -6.56 4.28
C TYR A 94 4.25 -6.67 3.08
N THR A 95 3.51 -5.59 2.81
CA THR A 95 2.45 -5.63 1.78
C THR A 95 3.01 -5.59 0.36
N GLY A 96 4.22 -5.06 0.18
CA GLY A 96 4.80 -4.77 -1.13
C GLY A 96 4.16 -3.56 -1.83
N ASP A 97 3.25 -2.84 -1.17
CA ASP A 97 2.70 -1.59 -1.65
C ASP A 97 3.56 -0.42 -1.16
N ILE A 98 3.74 0.58 -2.01
CA ILE A 98 4.47 1.81 -1.70
C ILE A 98 3.45 2.89 -1.37
N GLY A 99 3.58 3.46 -0.18
CA GLY A 99 2.73 4.53 0.31
C GLY A 99 3.52 5.73 0.81
N ARG A 100 2.79 6.80 1.07
CA ARG A 100 3.29 8.00 1.74
C ARG A 100 2.34 8.45 2.84
N PHE A 101 2.89 8.98 3.91
CA PHE A 101 2.09 9.63 4.94
C PHE A 101 1.99 11.13 4.66
N HIS A 102 0.77 11.63 4.77
CA HIS A 102 0.49 13.06 4.80
C HIS A 102 0.73 13.63 6.20
N PRO A 103 0.95 14.95 6.34
CA PRO A 103 1.14 15.59 7.64
C PRO A 103 -0.07 15.49 8.58
N ASP A 104 -1.25 15.18 8.03
CA ASP A 104 -2.50 14.91 8.77
C ASP A 104 -2.58 13.46 9.30
N GLY A 105 -1.63 12.57 8.95
CA GLY A 105 -1.64 11.16 9.32
C GLY A 105 -2.38 10.26 8.35
N CYS A 106 -2.93 10.80 7.26
CA CYS A 106 -3.57 10.00 6.21
C CYS A 106 -2.53 9.25 5.38
N LEU A 107 -2.81 7.98 5.11
CA LEU A 107 -2.03 7.16 4.20
C LEU A 107 -2.51 7.39 2.76
N GLU A 108 -1.57 7.48 1.84
CA GLU A 108 -1.81 7.46 0.40
C GLU A 108 -0.96 6.36 -0.23
N ILE A 109 -1.59 5.49 -1.03
CA ILE A 109 -0.88 4.46 -1.78
C ILE A 109 -0.48 5.05 -3.13
N ILE A 110 0.82 5.16 -3.36
CA ILE A 110 1.37 5.83 -4.55
C ILE A 110 1.81 4.85 -5.63
N ASP A 111 2.23 3.65 -5.24
CA ASP A 111 2.76 2.65 -6.15
C ASP A 111 2.74 1.23 -5.53
N ARG A 112 3.09 0.23 -6.32
CA ARG A 112 3.26 -1.17 -5.88
C ARG A 112 4.59 -1.70 -6.39
N LYS A 113 5.38 -2.34 -5.52
CA LYS A 113 6.71 -2.89 -5.88
C LYS A 113 6.65 -3.82 -7.10
N LYS A 114 5.62 -4.66 -7.18
CA LYS A 114 5.43 -5.62 -8.29
C LYS A 114 5.08 -4.95 -9.63
N ASP A 115 4.51 -3.75 -9.58
CA ASP A 115 4.06 -3.02 -10.78
C ASP A 115 5.11 -2.01 -11.27
N ILE A 116 6.24 -1.90 -10.55
CA ILE A 116 7.36 -1.06 -10.94
C ILE A 116 8.27 -1.87 -11.86
N VAL A 117 8.32 -1.47 -13.13
CA VAL A 117 9.17 -2.09 -14.14
C VAL A 117 10.43 -1.25 -14.27
N LYS A 118 11.59 -1.91 -14.17
CA LYS A 118 12.88 -1.31 -14.46
C LYS A 118 13.08 -1.28 -15.97
N LEU A 119 13.14 -0.08 -16.54
CA LEU A 119 13.51 0.08 -17.94
C LEU A 119 15.02 -0.17 -18.11
N GLN A 120 15.42 -0.53 -19.33
CA GLN A 120 16.83 -0.79 -19.67
C GLN A 120 17.75 0.42 -19.40
N HIS A 121 17.20 1.63 -19.35
CA HIS A 121 17.91 2.86 -19.04
C HIS A 121 18.03 3.16 -17.53
N GLY A 122 17.58 2.25 -16.66
CA GLY A 122 17.67 2.40 -15.20
C GLY A 122 16.57 3.27 -14.59
N GLU A 123 15.61 3.75 -15.38
CA GLU A 123 14.43 4.46 -14.89
C GLU A 123 13.37 3.45 -14.40
N TYR A 124 12.77 3.76 -13.24
CA TYR A 124 11.71 2.96 -12.63
C TYR A 124 10.36 3.63 -12.94
N ILE A 125 9.53 2.96 -13.73
CA ILE A 125 8.20 3.45 -14.08
C ILE A 125 7.16 2.53 -13.46
N SER A 126 6.14 3.12 -12.84
CA SER A 126 4.99 2.36 -12.37
C SER A 126 3.89 2.26 -13.41
N LEU A 127 3.42 1.04 -13.62
CA LEU A 127 2.37 0.75 -14.61
C LEU A 127 1.04 1.44 -14.23
N GLY A 128 0.74 1.57 -12.93
CA GLY A 128 -0.48 2.23 -12.45
C GLY A 128 -0.61 3.69 -12.90
N LYS A 129 0.49 4.45 -12.85
CA LYS A 129 0.51 5.86 -13.32
C LYS A 129 0.27 5.95 -14.84
N VAL A 130 0.82 5.01 -15.60
CA VAL A 130 0.63 4.95 -17.06
C VAL A 130 -0.83 4.65 -17.39
N THR A 131 -1.46 3.67 -16.74
CA THR A 131 -2.88 3.35 -16.95
C THR A 131 -3.80 4.49 -16.52
N GLN A 132 -3.48 5.22 -15.44
CA GLN A 132 -4.27 6.39 -15.03
C GLN A 132 -4.15 7.56 -16.04
N THR A 133 -2.98 7.70 -16.67
CA THR A 133 -2.71 8.77 -17.65
C THR A 133 -3.24 8.45 -19.05
N ILE A 134 -3.49 7.17 -19.36
CA ILE A 134 -4.23 6.77 -20.55
C ILE A 134 -5.71 6.70 -20.17
N PRO A 135 -6.49 7.80 -20.24
CA PRO A 135 -7.92 7.70 -20.08
C PRO A 135 -8.43 6.67 -21.11
N CYS A 136 -9.33 5.80 -20.64
CA CYS A 136 -10.01 4.82 -21.47
C CYS A 136 -10.50 5.51 -22.75
N ARG A 137 -9.76 5.31 -23.85
CA ARG A 137 -10.17 5.77 -25.16
C ARG A 137 -11.34 4.86 -25.53
N SER A 138 -12.51 5.44 -25.75
CA SER A 138 -13.82 4.77 -25.89
C SER A 138 -13.98 3.89 -27.14
N GLU A 139 -12.91 3.28 -27.66
CA GLU A 139 -12.91 2.53 -28.93
C GLU A 139 -12.48 1.06 -28.79
N ILE A 140 -12.23 0.54 -27.59
CA ILE A 140 -11.87 -0.87 -27.40
C ILE A 140 -13.01 -1.62 -26.70
N MET A 141 -14.16 -1.70 -27.36
CA MET A 141 -15.19 -2.69 -27.02
C MET A 141 -16.15 -2.96 -28.19
N VAL A 142 -15.63 -3.37 -29.34
CA VAL A 142 -16.43 -4.13 -30.32
C VAL A 142 -15.56 -5.18 -30.97
N LYS A 143 -15.73 -6.44 -30.57
CA LYS A 143 -15.83 -7.60 -31.48
C LYS A 143 -16.66 -8.68 -30.79
N TYR A 144 -17.82 -8.97 -31.39
CA TYR A 144 -18.53 -10.25 -31.24
C TYR A 144 -17.74 -11.37 -31.92
#